data_AF-A0A2A6N9Z8-F1
#
_entry.id   AF-A0A2A6N9Z8-F1
#
_cell.length_a   1.000
_cell.length_b   1.000
_cell.length_c   1.000
_cell.angle_alpha   90.00
_cell.angle_beta   90.00
_cell.angle_gamma   90.00
#
_symmetry.space_group_name_H-M   'P 1'
#
loop_
_entity.id
_entity.type
_entity.pdbx_description
1 polymer ?
#
loop_
_entity_poly.entity_id
_entity_poly.type
_entity_poly.pdbx_seq_one_letter_code
_entity_poly.pdbx_strand_id
1 'polypeptide(L)'
;YFMNENILLGTATQEQQIYFYNSTIIPLLIQLEKELTYKLISTNRRRVVKDNLYYERIIVDNQLFKFATLKELIDLYHENINAPIFTQNQLLVKMGEQPIEGGDIYVTNLNAVAVKNLSDLQGNRKDVTSTDETNNQ
;
A
#
# COMPACT_ATOMS: atom_id res chain seq x y z
N TYR A 1 -24.66 14.76 -9.52
CA TYR A 1 -23.20 14.61 -9.69
C TYR A 1 -22.59 14.33 -8.31
N PHE A 2 -21.82 13.24 -8.17
CA PHE A 2 -21.04 12.75 -7.01
C PHE A 2 -21.72 12.14 -5.76
N MET A 3 -22.99 12.41 -5.46
CA MET A 3 -23.65 11.78 -4.30
C MET A 3 -24.63 10.69 -4.75
N ASN A 4 -24.34 9.44 -4.39
CA ASN A 4 -25.30 8.34 -4.50
C ASN A 4 -26.27 8.44 -3.31
N GLU A 5 -27.58 8.40 -3.57
CA GLU A 5 -28.63 8.55 -2.55
C GLU A 5 -28.53 7.48 -1.45
N ASN A 6 -28.02 6.29 -1.78
CA ASN A 6 -27.75 5.23 -0.81
C ASN A 6 -26.70 5.63 0.24
N ILE A 7 -25.76 6.52 -0.09
CA ILE A 7 -24.77 7.03 0.86
C ILE A 7 -25.46 7.97 1.86
N LEU A 8 -26.37 8.82 1.38
CA LEU A 8 -27.15 9.73 2.22
C LEU A 8 -28.11 8.99 3.14
N LEU A 9 -28.67 7.87 2.66
CA LEU A 9 -29.62 7.04 3.40
C LEU A 9 -28.94 5.98 4.30
N GLY A 10 -27.60 5.89 4.28
CA GLY A 10 -26.84 4.94 5.09
C GLY A 10 -26.97 3.47 4.66
N THR A 11 -27.51 3.21 3.46
CA THR A 11 -27.76 1.86 2.92
C THR A 11 -26.74 1.45 1.84
N ALA A 12 -25.73 2.27 1.59
CA ALA A 12 -24.71 2.02 0.57
C ALA A 12 -23.87 0.78 0.89
N THR A 13 -23.56 0.02 -0.16
CA THR A 13 -22.63 -1.11 -0.08
C THR A 13 -21.19 -0.64 0.18
N GLN A 14 -20.31 -1.54 0.63
CA GLN A 14 -18.90 -1.23 0.89
C GLN A 14 -18.19 -0.63 -0.34
N GLU A 15 -18.42 -1.19 -1.53
CA GLU A 15 -17.87 -0.65 -2.79
C GLU A 15 -18.36 0.77 -3.08
N GLN A 16 -19.64 1.05 -2.86
CA GLN A 16 -20.21 2.37 -3.07
C GLN A 16 -19.63 3.39 -2.09
N GLN A 17 -19.37 2.98 -0.84
CA GLN A 17 -18.73 3.81 0.17
C GLN A 17 -17.27 4.12 -0.20
N ILE A 18 -16.51 3.11 -0.65
CA ILE A 18 -15.13 3.28 -1.13
C ILE A 18 -15.10 4.22 -2.34
N TYR A 19 -15.99 4.02 -3.30
CA TYR A 19 -16.08 4.87 -4.49
C TYR A 19 -16.40 6.32 -4.10
N PHE A 20 -17.36 6.54 -3.20
CA PHE A 20 -17.70 7.87 -2.71
C PHE A 20 -16.52 8.54 -2.00
N TYR A 21 -15.81 7.79 -1.14
CA TYR A 21 -14.64 8.29 -0.44
C TYR A 21 -13.54 8.74 -1.40
N ASN A 22 -13.19 7.89 -2.37
CA ASN A 22 -12.14 8.17 -3.34
C ASN A 22 -12.50 9.29 -4.31
N SER A 23 -13.76 9.37 -4.73
CA SER A 23 -14.22 10.34 -5.73
C SER A 23 -14.59 11.70 -5.16
N THR A 24 -14.99 11.77 -3.89
CA THR A 24 -15.56 12.99 -3.29
C THR A 24 -14.76 13.46 -2.07
N ILE A 25 -14.48 12.57 -1.11
CA ILE A 25 -13.82 12.95 0.14
C ILE A 25 -12.33 13.24 -0.07
N ILE A 26 -11.61 12.39 -0.80
CA ILE A 26 -10.18 12.60 -1.08
C ILE A 26 -9.93 13.95 -1.79
N PRO A 27 -10.63 14.29 -2.89
CA PRO A 27 -10.42 15.59 -3.54
C PRO A 27 -10.75 16.79 -2.63
N LEU A 28 -11.76 16.66 -1.77
CA LEU A 28 -12.11 17.70 -0.80
C LEU A 28 -10.99 17.88 0.24
N LEU A 29 -10.45 16.78 0.77
CA LEU A 29 -9.35 16.82 1.73
C LEU A 29 -8.08 17.42 1.11
N ILE A 30 -7.75 17.08 -0.14
CA ILE A 30 -6.61 17.68 -0.85
C ILE A 30 -6.81 19.20 -1.02
N GLN A 31 -8.03 19.65 -1.31
CA GLN A 31 -8.32 21.09 -1.38
C GLN A 31 -8.17 21.75 -0.02
N LEU A 32 -8.67 21.12 1.04
CA LEU A 32 -8.54 21.60 2.41
C LEU A 32 -7.08 21.68 2.84
N GLU A 33 -6.26 20.66 2.57
CA GLU A 33 -4.82 20.66 2.82
C GLU A 33 -4.12 21.84 2.15
N LYS A 34 -4.44 22.11 0.89
CA LYS A 34 -3.89 23.23 0.13
C LYS A 34 -4.28 24.56 0.77
N GLU A 35 -5.56 24.73 1.13
CA GLU A 35 -6.06 25.96 1.74
C GLU A 35 -5.49 26.19 3.15
N LEU A 36 -5.44 25.14 3.98
CA LEU A 36 -4.86 25.21 5.33
C LEU A 36 -3.36 25.51 5.24
N THR A 37 -2.66 24.81 4.36
CA THR A 37 -1.26 25.11 4.06
C THR A 37 -1.15 26.58 3.65
N TYR A 38 -1.98 27.07 2.71
CA TYR A 38 -1.97 28.45 2.19
C TYR A 38 -2.37 29.54 3.22
N LYS A 39 -3.10 29.21 4.28
CA LYS A 39 -3.51 30.19 5.30
C LYS A 39 -2.62 30.19 6.55
N LEU A 40 -2.14 29.02 6.98
CA LEU A 40 -1.48 28.87 8.28
C LEU A 40 0.05 28.94 8.19
N ILE A 41 0.65 28.46 7.10
CA ILE A 41 2.10 28.48 6.94
C ILE A 41 2.52 29.80 6.29
N SER A 42 3.71 30.33 6.55
CA SER A 42 4.17 31.55 5.84
C SER A 42 4.60 31.24 4.40
N THR A 43 4.49 32.23 3.50
CA THR A 43 4.91 32.11 2.08
C THR A 43 6.35 31.63 1.92
N ASN A 44 7.25 32.07 2.81
CA ASN A 44 8.65 31.67 2.80
C ASN A 44 8.83 30.18 3.12
N ARG A 45 8.05 29.64 4.07
CA ARG A 45 8.18 28.23 4.51
C ARG A 45 7.48 27.21 3.61
N ARG A 46 6.62 27.64 2.68
CA ARG A 46 5.85 26.76 1.78
C ARG A 46 6.46 26.51 0.41
N ARG A 47 7.42 27.34 -0.01
CA ARG A 47 8.00 27.29 -1.36
C ARG A 47 9.48 26.94 -1.26
N VAL A 48 9.95 26.22 -2.27
CA VAL A 48 11.39 26.02 -2.50
C VAL A 48 11.96 27.38 -2.92
N VAL A 49 12.51 28.10 -1.94
CA VAL A 49 13.32 29.31 -2.14
C VAL A 49 14.77 28.89 -2.10
N LYS A 50 15.64 29.58 -2.84
CA LYS A 50 17.06 29.22 -3.07
C LYS A 50 17.86 28.95 -1.78
N ASP A 51 17.43 29.48 -0.64
CA ASP A 51 18.07 29.33 0.69
C ASP A 51 17.32 28.41 1.68
N ASN A 52 16.16 27.84 1.30
CA ASN A 52 15.41 26.94 2.19
C ASN A 52 15.75 25.47 1.91
N LEU A 53 16.30 24.78 2.91
CA LEU A 53 16.56 23.33 2.88
C LEU A 53 15.27 22.49 2.92
N TYR A 54 14.20 23.02 3.51
CA TYR A 54 12.96 22.29 3.75
C TYR A 54 11.73 23.14 3.40
N TYR A 55 10.64 22.48 3.00
CA TYR A 55 9.33 23.10 2.83
C TYR A 55 8.31 22.43 3.76
N GLU A 56 7.42 23.24 4.31
CA GLU A 56 6.37 22.79 5.22
C GLU A 56 5.04 22.69 4.46
N ARG A 57 4.32 21.58 4.68
CA ARG A 57 2.96 21.35 4.18
C ARG A 57 2.14 20.68 5.28
N ILE A 58 0.88 21.09 5.39
CA ILE A 58 -0.10 20.36 6.21
C ILE A 58 -0.66 19.23 5.36
N ILE A 59 -0.52 18.00 5.86
CA ILE A 59 -1.07 16.79 5.25
C ILE A 59 -2.13 16.27 6.23
N VAL A 60 -3.34 16.04 5.72
CA VAL A 60 -4.39 15.38 6.48
C VAL A 60 -4.20 13.90 6.23
N ASP A 61 -3.87 13.16 7.30
CA ASP A 61 -3.71 11.73 7.18
C ASP A 61 -5.05 11.10 6.77
N ASN A 62 -5.00 10.42 5.63
CA ASN A 62 -6.12 9.71 5.07
C ASN A 62 -5.65 8.28 4.83
N GLN A 63 -6.00 7.42 5.78
CA GLN A 63 -5.72 5.99 5.71
C GLN A 63 -6.47 5.39 4.51
N LEU A 64 -5.76 5.16 3.41
CA LEU A 64 -6.29 4.60 2.17
C LEU A 64 -6.99 3.25 2.38
N PHE A 65 -6.57 2.50 3.41
CA PHE A 65 -7.13 1.19 3.74
C PHE A 65 -8.20 1.19 4.83
N LYS A 66 -8.70 2.35 5.27
CA LYS A 66 -9.72 2.42 6.34
C LYS A 66 -11.03 1.68 6.00
N PHE A 67 -11.25 1.38 4.73
CA PHE A 67 -12.42 0.64 4.23
C PHE A 67 -12.08 -0.76 3.71
N ALA A 68 -10.81 -1.15 3.69
CA ALA A 68 -10.43 -2.51 3.36
C ALA A 68 -10.85 -3.44 4.51
N THR A 69 -11.46 -4.56 4.17
CA THR A 69 -11.71 -5.62 5.14
C THR A 69 -10.39 -6.21 5.63
N LEU A 70 -10.37 -6.77 6.83
CA LEU A 70 -9.20 -7.49 7.34
C LEU A 70 -8.74 -8.60 6.38
N LYS A 71 -9.67 -9.21 5.65
CA LYS A 71 -9.39 -10.22 4.64
C LYS A 71 -8.58 -9.65 3.47
N GLU A 72 -8.98 -8.52 2.91
CA GLU A 72 -8.25 -7.86 1.81
C GLU A 72 -6.85 -7.41 2.24
N LEU A 73 -6.69 -6.99 3.50
CA LEU A 73 -5.38 -6.68 4.07
C LEU A 73 -4.48 -7.91 4.19
N ILE A 74 -5.04 -9.05 4.63
CA ILE A 74 -4.31 -10.32 4.69
C ILE A 74 -3.93 -10.78 3.27
N ASP A 75 -4.85 -10.68 2.32
CA ASP A 75 -4.60 -11.06 0.94
C ASP A 75 -3.50 -10.16 0.33
N LEU A 76 -3.52 -8.85 0.58
CA LEU A 76 -2.45 -7.92 0.19
C LEU A 76 -1.10 -8.29 0.82
N TYR A 77 -1.08 -8.61 2.11
CA TYR A 77 0.15 -9.01 2.81
C TYR A 77 0.72 -10.31 2.24
N HIS A 78 -0.15 -11.28 1.95
CA HIS A 78 0.22 -12.55 1.35
C HIS A 78 0.80 -12.37 -0.06
N GLU A 79 0.18 -11.55 -0.90
CA GLU A 79 0.69 -11.20 -2.23
C GLU A 79 2.04 -10.48 -2.15
N ASN A 80 2.20 -9.53 -1.21
CA ASN A 80 3.47 -8.81 -1.03
C ASN A 80 4.60 -9.71 -0.51
N ILE A 81 4.32 -10.80 0.22
CA ILE A 81 5.34 -11.79 0.60
C ILE A 81 5.81 -12.61 -0.61
N ASN A 82 4.92 -12.90 -1.56
CA ASN A 82 5.27 -13.67 -2.76
C ASN A 82 5.99 -12.81 -3.81
N ALA A 83 5.61 -11.53 -3.91
CA ALA A 83 6.26 -10.55 -4.77
C ALA A 83 6.45 -9.24 -3.99
N PRO A 84 7.60 -9.06 -3.32
CA PRO A 84 7.84 -7.88 -2.50
C PRO A 84 7.90 -6.61 -3.36
N ILE A 85 6.84 -5.80 -3.28
CA ILE A 85 6.77 -4.47 -3.89
C ILE A 85 6.98 -3.39 -2.83
N PHE A 86 6.44 -3.61 -1.63
CA PHE A 86 6.53 -2.68 -0.50
C PHE A 86 7.47 -3.21 0.59
N THR A 87 8.25 -2.30 1.19
CA THR A 87 8.91 -2.59 2.47
C THR A 87 7.90 -2.68 3.60
N GLN A 88 8.27 -3.31 4.72
CA GLN A 88 7.39 -3.43 5.88
C GLN A 88 6.90 -2.05 6.38
N ASN A 89 7.78 -1.05 6.42
CA ASN A 89 7.42 0.33 6.79
C ASN A 89 6.50 1.00 5.77
N GLN A 90 6.73 0.79 4.46
CA GLN A 90 5.83 1.32 3.45
C GLN A 90 4.42 0.74 3.58
N LEU A 91 4.32 -0.55 3.89
CA LEU A 91 3.04 -1.19 4.13
C LEU A 91 2.35 -0.66 5.39
N LEU A 92 3.07 -0.52 6.51
CA LEU A 92 2.56 0.05 7.77
C LEU A 92 2.03 1.48 7.55
N VAL A 93 2.79 2.32 6.86
CA VAL A 93 2.38 3.70 6.53
C VAL A 93 1.11 3.71 5.68
N LYS A 94 0.96 2.77 4.74
CA LYS A 94 -0.27 2.67 3.93
C LYS A 94 -1.47 2.19 4.75
N MET A 95 -1.25 1.31 5.73
CA MET A 95 -2.25 0.87 6.70
C MET A 95 -2.57 1.94 7.75
N GLY A 96 -1.80 3.03 7.78
CA GLY A 96 -1.99 4.13 8.72
C GLY A 96 -1.40 3.87 10.10
N GLU A 97 -0.48 2.92 10.19
CA GLU A 97 0.30 2.60 11.38
C GLU A 97 1.65 3.31 11.35
N GLN A 98 2.25 3.50 12.53
CA GLN A 98 3.57 4.11 12.63
C GLN A 98 4.65 3.16 12.08
N PRO A 99 5.63 3.68 11.32
CA PRO A 99 6.76 2.88 10.89
C PRO A 99 7.57 2.40 12.10
N ILE A 100 8.19 1.22 11.98
CA ILE A 100 9.02 0.63 13.02
C ILE A 100 10.50 0.80 12.69
N GLU A 101 11.33 0.89 13.73
CA GLU A 101 12.78 0.95 13.58
C GLU A 101 13.30 -0.34 12.93
N GLY A 102 14.05 -0.21 11.83
CA GLY A 102 14.53 -1.36 11.06
C GLY A 102 13.51 -1.98 10.08
N GLY A 103 12.32 -1.40 9.91
CA GLY A 103 11.27 -1.89 9.01
C GLY A 103 11.44 -1.54 7.53
N ASP A 104 12.56 -0.94 7.12
CA ASP A 104 12.88 -0.66 5.70
C ASP A 104 13.47 -1.90 5.01
N ILE A 105 12.87 -3.06 5.27
CA ILE A 105 13.25 -4.36 4.74
C ILE A 105 12.12 -4.94 3.89
N TYR A 106 12.50 -5.72 2.88
CA TYR A 106 11.56 -6.52 2.09
C TYR A 106 11.42 -7.89 2.75
N VAL A 107 10.19 -8.26 3.09
CA VAL A 107 9.87 -9.60 3.57
C VAL A 107 9.40 -10.41 2.37
N THR A 108 10.15 -11.46 2.02
CA THR A 108 9.83 -12.32 0.88
C THR A 108 9.90 -13.79 1.27
N ASN A 109 9.11 -14.60 0.59
CA ASN A 109 9.28 -16.05 0.62
C ASN A 109 10.62 -16.41 -0.07
N LEU A 110 11.42 -17.29 0.55
CA LEU A 110 12.68 -17.79 0.01
C LEU A 110 12.49 -18.58 -1.31
N ASN A 111 11.28 -19.06 -1.57
CA ASN A 111 10.93 -19.86 -2.74
C ASN A 111 10.45 -19.03 -3.94
N ALA A 112 10.37 -17.70 -3.83
CA ALA A 112 9.89 -16.84 -4.91
C ALA A 112 11.02 -16.56 -5.92
N VAL A 113 10.78 -16.86 -7.20
CA VAL A 113 11.69 -16.54 -8.30
C VAL A 113 11.08 -15.43 -9.15
N ALA A 114 11.78 -14.31 -9.28
CA ALA A 114 11.38 -13.24 -10.18
C ALA A 114 11.63 -13.65 -11.64
N VAL A 115 10.57 -13.89 -12.39
CA VAL A 115 10.64 -14.24 -13.82
C VAL A 115 10.24 -13.04 -14.69
N LYS A 116 10.96 -12.80 -15.78
CA LYS A 116 10.62 -11.73 -16.73
C LYS A 116 9.60 -12.20 -17.77
N ASN A 117 9.61 -13.49 -18.09
CA ASN A 117 8.62 -14.14 -18.96
C ASN A 117 8.09 -15.41 -18.28
N LEU A 118 6.80 -15.72 -18.49
CA LEU A 118 6.16 -16.91 -17.92
C LEU A 118 6.87 -18.21 -18.32
N SER A 119 7.57 -18.21 -19.46
CA SER A 119 8.38 -19.33 -19.96
C SER A 119 9.59 -19.67 -19.08
N ASP A 120 10.01 -18.76 -18.20
CA ASP A 120 11.16 -18.95 -17.30
C ASP A 120 10.80 -19.78 -16.04
N LEU A 121 9.51 -20.11 -15.85
CA LEU A 121 8.99 -20.92 -14.73
C LEU A 121 9.20 -22.45 -14.90
N GLN A 122 10.00 -22.91 -15.85
CA GLN A 122 10.36 -24.33 -15.95
C GLN A 122 11.42 -24.69 -14.90
N GLY A 123 10.95 -25.10 -13.72
CA GLY A 123 11.77 -25.46 -12.58
C GLY A 123 12.57 -26.75 -12.78
N ASN A 124 13.90 -26.63 -12.74
CA ASN A 124 14.74 -27.73 -12.26
C ASN A 124 14.56 -27.82 -10.74
N ARG A 125 13.64 -28.68 -10.30
CA ARG A 125 13.57 -29.12 -8.90
C ARG A 125 14.82 -29.98 -8.64
N LYS A 126 15.93 -29.36 -8.26
CA LYS A 126 17.05 -30.08 -7.63
C LYS A 126 16.63 -30.32 -6.18
N ASP A 127 15.94 -31.42 -5.92
CA ASP A 127 15.84 -32.07 -4.61
C ASP A 127 14.93 -33.31 -4.73
N VAL A 128 15.42 -34.32 -5.45
CA VAL A 128 15.21 -35.72 -5.09
C VAL A 128 16.51 -36.44 -5.46
N THR A 129 17.43 -36.54 -4.50
CA THR A 129 18.51 -37.51 -4.56
C THR A 129 17.83 -38.88 -4.64
N SER A 130 17.85 -39.52 -5.82
CA SER A 130 17.44 -40.91 -5.98
C SER A 130 18.26 -41.77 -5.03
N THR A 131 17.65 -42.12 -3.90
CA THR A 131 18.08 -43.24 -3.08
C THR A 131 17.11 -44.36 -3.40
N ASP A 132 17.21 -44.89 -4.63
CA ASP A 132 16.60 -46.18 -4.93
C ASP A 132 17.55 -47.24 -4.38
N GLU A 133 17.17 -47.74 -3.21
CA GLU A 133 17.68 -48.96 -2.61
C GLU A 133 17.49 -50.12 -3.59
N THR A 134 18.53 -50.48 -4.34
CA THR A 134 18.60 -51.82 -4.93
C THR A 134 18.96 -52.80 -3.82
N ASN A 135 17.96 -53.43 -3.23
CA ASN A 135 18.11 -54.68 -2.50
C ASN A 135 17.02 -55.69 -2.91
N ASN A 136 17.50 -56.89 -3.26
CA ASN A 136 16.82 -58.18 -3.40
C ASN A 136 16.07 -58.51 -4.71
N GLN A 137 16.77 -59.22 -5.60
CA GLN A 137 16.50 -60.64 -5.88
C GLN A 137 17.77 -61.35 -6.38
#